data_AF-A0A091FEI7-F1
#
_entry.id   AF-A0A091FEI7-F1
#
_cell.length_a   1.000
_cell.length_b   1.000
_cell.length_c   1.000
_cell.angle_alpha   90.00
_cell.angle_beta   90.00
_cell.angle_gamma   90.00
#
_symmetry.space_group_name_H-M   'P 1'
#
loop_
_entity.id
_entity.type
_entity.pdbx_description
1 polymer ?
#
loop_
_entity_poly.entity_id
_entity_poly.type
_entity_poly.pdbx_seq_one_letter_code
_entity_poly.pdbx_strand_id
1 'polypeptide(L)' 'MGTAAMRATVYLDPALHKALRLKAVETSQSLSKLVNDAIKEALAEDAEDIAAFEERVKEPLISYEAMIKRLKKDGRI' A
#
# COMPACT_ATOMS: atom_id res chain seq x y z
N MET A 1 9.47 -16.50 18.41
CA MET A 1 10.31 -16.74 17.22
C MET A 1 11.13 -15.49 16.98
N GLY A 2 12.47 -15.58 16.99
CA GLY A 2 13.32 -14.41 16.85
C GLY A 2 13.09 -13.74 15.49
N THR A 3 12.59 -12.51 15.49
CA THR A 3 12.51 -11.68 14.29
C THR A 3 13.94 -11.39 13.85
N ALA A 4 14.45 -12.14 12.87
CA ALA A 4 15.76 -11.85 12.30
C ALA A 4 15.68 -10.48 11.61
N ALA A 5 16.21 -9.45 12.27
CA ALA A 5 16.28 -8.13 11.70
C ALA A 5 17.46 -8.07 10.72
N MET A 6 17.20 -7.78 9.45
CA MET A 6 18.25 -7.46 8.49
C MET A 6 18.60 -5.98 8.55
N ARG A 7 19.90 -5.67 8.51
CA ARG A 7 20.39 -4.29 8.42
C ARG A 7 20.46 -3.86 6.95
N ALA A 8 19.82 -2.76 6.61
CA ALA A 8 19.95 -2.10 5.31
C ALA A 8 20.49 -0.67 5.50
N THR A 9 21.18 -0.15 4.50
CA THR A 9 21.60 1.26 4.42
C THR A 9 20.89 1.87 3.22
N VAL A 10 20.18 2.98 3.42
CA VAL A 10 19.43 3.69 2.39
C VAL A 10 19.81 5.16 2.40
N TYR A 11 19.88 5.77 1.23
CA TYR A 11 20.02 7.21 1.09
C TYR A 11 18.64 7.84 1.03
N LEU A 12 18.40 8.87 1.86
CA LEU A 12 17.16 9.63 1.88
C LEU A 12 17.44 11.05 1.41
N ASP A 13 16.46 11.65 0.74
CA ASP A 13 16.47 13.08 0.48
C ASP A 13 16.65 13.87 1.80
N PRO A 14 17.49 14.92 1.85
CA PRO A 14 17.75 15.66 3.09
C PRO A 14 16.51 16.27 3.73
N ALA A 15 15.56 16.77 2.94
CA ALA A 15 14.31 17.33 3.46
C ALA A 15 13.41 16.22 4.01
N LEU A 16 13.32 15.08 3.32
CA LEU A 16 12.59 13.90 3.79
C LEU A 16 13.16 13.37 5.10
N HIS A 17 14.49 13.23 5.20
CA HIS A 17 15.14 12.78 6.43
C HIS A 17 14.85 13.72 7.61
N LYS A 18 14.85 15.04 7.38
CA LYS A 18 14.49 16.02 8.41
C LYS A 18 13.04 15.87 8.85
N ALA A 19 12.10 15.74 7.91
CA ALA A 19 10.69 15.54 8.21
C ALA A 19 10.45 14.25 9.01
N LEU A 20 11.08 13.14 8.60
CA LEU A 20 10.99 11.86 9.29
C LEU A 20 11.57 11.92 10.71
N ARG A 21 12.67 12.65 10.92
CA ARG A 21 13.23 12.86 12.26
C ARG A 21 12.27 13.61 13.19
N LEU A 22 11.57 14.62 12.68
CA LEU A 22 10.57 15.34 13.47
C LEU A 22 9.39 14.43 13.82
N LYS A 23 8.88 13.67 12.84
CA LYS A 23 7.81 12.70 13.06
C LYS A 23 8.20 11.62 14.07
N ALA A 24 9.44 11.13 14.02
CA ALA A 24 9.97 10.14 14.97
C ALA A 24 9.93 10.66 16.42
N VAL A 25 10.31 11.92 16.63
CA VAL A 25 10.24 12.57 17.95
C VAL A 25 8.80 12.77 18.38
N GLU A 26 7.94 13.31 17.52
CA GLU A 26 6.52 13.54 17.78
C GLU A 26 5.78 12.24 18.16
N THR A 27 6.05 11.15 17.45
CA THR A 27 5.38 9.85 17.65
C THR A 27 6.08 8.96 18.68
N SER A 28 7.21 9.38 19.23
CA SER A 28 8.06 8.55 20.10
C SER A 28 8.44 7.20 19.46
N GLN A 29 8.67 7.20 18.16
CA GLN A 29 9.05 6.01 17.38
C GLN A 29 10.46 6.17 16.80
N SER A 30 11.12 5.05 16.48
CA SER A 30 12.41 5.10 15.79
C SER A 30 12.22 5.40 14.30
N LEU A 31 13.23 6.03 13.69
CA LEU A 31 13.26 6.28 12.25
C LEU A 31 13.12 4.96 11.46
N SER A 32 13.82 3.91 11.89
CA SER A 32 13.74 2.58 11.26
C SER A 32 12.34 1.98 11.34
N LYS A 33 11.59 2.23 12.42
CA LYS A 33 10.20 1.77 12.53
C LYS A 33 9.31 2.51 11.53
N LEU A 34 9.42 3.83 11.44
CA LEU A 34 8.65 4.63 10.47
C LEU A 34 8.91 4.20 9.03
N VAL A 35 10.18 3.96 8.69
CA VAL A 35 10.57 3.49 7.34
C VAL A 35 10.02 2.08 7.08
N ASN A 36 10.15 1.15 8.03
CA ASN A 36 9.62 -0.21 7.88
C ASN A 36 8.10 -0.23 7.74
N ASP A 37 7.38 0.59 8.51
CA ASP A 37 5.92 0.64 8.46
C ASP A 37 5.46 1.23 7.11
N ALA A 38 6.11 2.29 6.61
CA ALA A 38 5.81 2.84 5.29
C ALA A 38 6.08 1.85 4.14
N ILE A 39 7.15 1.05 4.22
CA ILE A 39 7.44 0.02 3.21
C ILE A 39 6.37 -1.09 3.25
N LYS A 40 5.95 -1.51 4.45
CA LYS A 40 4.89 -2.52 4.59
C LYS A 40 3.56 -2.04 4.03
N GLU A 41 3.21 -0.78 4.29
CA GLU A 41 1.99 -0.16 3.77
C GLU A 41 2.01 -0.13 2.25
N ALA A 42 3.11 0.33 1.64
CA ALA A 42 3.27 0.32 0.18
C ALA A 42 3.18 -1.08 -0.43
N LEU A 43 3.72 -2.11 0.24
CA LEU A 43 3.63 -3.50 -0.23
C LEU A 43 2.25 -4.14 0.02
N ALA A 44 1.51 -3.66 1.02
CA ALA A 44 0.19 -4.17 1.34
C ALA A 44 -0.84 -3.76 0.28
N GLU A 45 -0.74 -2.53 -0.25
CA GLU A 45 -1.58 -2.05 -1.35
C GLU A 45 -1.47 -2.99 -2.58
N ASP A 46 -0.25 -3.33 -3.00
CA ASP A 46 -0.02 -4.28 -4.09
C ASP A 46 -0.60 -5.67 -3.80
N ALA A 47 -0.49 -6.13 -2.54
CA ALA A 47 -1.00 -7.43 -2.12
C ALA A 47 -2.53 -7.48 -2.13
N GLU A 48 -3.20 -6.39 -1.74
CA GLU A 48 -4.66 -6.25 -1.79
C GLU A 48 -5.17 -6.30 -3.23
N ASP A 49 -4.49 -5.62 -4.16
CA ASP A 49 -4.82 -5.68 -5.58
C ASP A 49 -4.70 -7.09 -6.14
N ILE A 50 -3.58 -7.78 -5.86
CA ILE A 50 -3.37 -9.17 -6.29
C ILE A 50 -4.46 -10.09 -5.74
N ALA A 51 -4.78 -9.97 -4.44
CA ALA A 51 -5.83 -10.78 -3.82
C ALA A 51 -7.20 -10.53 -4.47
N ALA A 52 -7.54 -9.27 -4.75
CA ALA A 52 -8.77 -8.92 -5.45
C ALA A 52 -8.82 -9.53 -6.86
N PHE A 53 -7.70 -9.59 -7.58
CA PHE A 53 -7.63 -10.29 -8.86
C PHE A 53 -7.85 -11.80 -8.72
N GLU A 54 -7.21 -12.44 -7.74
CA GLU A 54 -7.34 -13.89 -7.48
C GLU A 54 -8.77 -14.30 -7.10
N GLU A 55 -9.43 -13.53 -6.23
CA GLU A 55 -10.83 -13.77 -5.84
C GLU A 55 -11.79 -13.68 -7.03
N ARG A 56 -11.51 -12.74 -7.96
CA ARG A 56 -12.37 -12.45 -9.11
C ARG A 56 -12.18 -13.40 -10.29
N VAL A 57 -11.21 -14.31 -10.24
CA VAL A 57 -10.99 -15.34 -11.30
C VAL A 57 -12.26 -16.16 -11.59
N LYS A 58 -13.11 -16.36 -10.58
CA LYS A 58 -14.37 -17.12 -10.70
C LYS A 58 -15.57 -16.28 -11.14
N GLU A 59 -15.43 -14.96 -11.24
CA GLU A 59 -16.51 -14.10 -11.69
C GLU A 59 -16.80 -14.31 -13.18
N PRO A 60 -18.06 -14.39 -13.60
CA PRO A 60 -18.39 -14.48 -15.02
C PRO A 60 -18.02 -13.19 -15.75
N LEU A 61 -17.48 -13.33 -16.96
CA LEU A 61 -17.23 -12.21 -17.83
C LEU A 61 -18.56 -11.55 -18.23
N ILE A 62 -18.59 -10.22 -18.21
CA ILE A 62 -19.70 -9.43 -18.74
C ILE A 62 -19.26 -8.72 -20.02
N SER A 63 -20.20 -8.52 -20.95
CA SER A 63 -19.91 -7.71 -22.13
C SER A 63 -19.71 -6.24 -21.74
N TYR A 64 -18.96 -5.51 -22.56
CA TYR A 64 -18.77 -4.08 -22.38
C TYR A 64 -20.12 -3.32 -22.29
N GLU A 65 -21.08 -3.68 -23.14
CA GLU A 65 -22.41 -3.07 -23.11
C GLU A 65 -23.15 -3.29 -21.77
N ALA A 66 -23.08 -4.52 -21.23
CA ALA A 66 -23.68 -4.84 -19.94
C ALA A 66 -23.00 -4.08 -18.79
N MET A 67 -21.68 -3.93 -18.85
CA MET A 67 -20.92 -3.11 -17.90
C MET A 67 -21.36 -1.65 -17.91
N ILE A 68 -21.45 -1.02 -19.09
CA ILE A 68 -21.85 0.40 -19.21
C ILE A 68 -23.29 0.62 -18.73
N LYS A 69 -24.21 -0.30 -19.04
CA LYS A 69 -25.60 -0.23 -18.54
C LYS A 69 -25.64 -0.27 -17.00
N ARG A 70 -24.82 -1.12 -16.38
CA ARG A 70 -24.71 -1.20 -14.92
C ARG A 70 -24.12 0.08 -14.31
N LEU A 71 -23.02 0.59 -14.84
CA LEU A 71 -22.36 1.79 -14.31
C LEU A 71 -23.27 3.03 -14.36
N LYS A 72 -24.03 3.22 -15.44
CA LYS A 72 -25.04 4.30 -15.54
C LYS A 72 -26.14 4.15 -14.51
N LYS A 73 -26.62 2.92 -14.29
CA LYS A 73 -27.65 2.63 -13.27
C LYS A 73 -27.14 2.93 -11.86
N ASP A 74 -25.87 2.62 -11.60
CA ASP A 74 -25.22 2.81 -10.31
C ASP A 74 -24.72 4.27 -10.11
N GLY A 75 -24.96 5.17 -11.09
CA GLY A 75 -24.57 6.58 -11.03
C GLY A 75 -23.05 6.82 -11.02
N ARG A 76 -22.27 5.84 -11.50
CA ARG A 76 -20.80 5.93 -11.52
C ARG A 76 -20.23 6.52 -12.81
N ILE A 77 -21.09 6.67 -13.83
CA ILE A 77 -20.89 7.41 -15.09
C ILE A 77 -22.23 7.94 -15.61
#